data_AF-A0A5C6Y5F5-F1
#
_entry.id   AF-A0A5C6Y5F5-F1
#
_cell.length_a   1.000
_cell.length_b   1.000
_cell.length_c   1.000
_cell.angle_alpha   90.00
_cell.angle_beta   90.00
_cell.angle_gamma   90.00
#
_symmetry.space_group_name_H-M   'P 1'
#
loop_
_entity.id
_entity.type
_entity.pdbx_description
1 polymer ?
#
loop_
_entity_poly.entity_id
_entity_poly.type
_entity_poly.pdbx_seq_one_letter_code
_entity_poly.pdbx_strand_id
1 'polypeptide(L)'
;MHKNLLQPLKKIIAFTLLLSVYQTTVSQASFKEKNINTVYNAYTKPFQEVIYTHLNKSNFIKGEFIGFTTYAFNKKKKRFLIIL
;
A
#
# COMPACT_ATOMS: atom_id res chain seq x y z
N MET A 1 60.55 -20.55 2.51
CA MET A 1 60.07 -19.15 2.66
C MET A 1 58.55 -18.97 2.36
N HIS A 2 57.74 -20.04 2.38
CA HIS A 2 56.34 -20.00 1.89
C HIS A 2 55.26 -19.90 3.01
N LYS A 3 55.61 -20.18 4.28
CA LYS A 3 54.64 -20.24 5.39
C LYS A 3 54.25 -18.85 5.95
N ASN A 4 55.07 -17.80 5.72
CA ASN A 4 54.85 -16.46 6.28
C ASN A 4 53.76 -15.65 5.55
N LEU A 5 53.45 -15.96 4.28
CA LEU A 5 52.40 -15.30 3.50
C LEU A 5 51.00 -15.91 3.73
N LEU A 6 50.93 -17.14 4.24
CA LEU A 6 49.65 -17.84 4.46
C LEU A 6 48.89 -17.30 5.70
N GLN A 7 49.62 -16.84 6.72
CA GLN A 7 49.03 -16.24 7.93
C GLN A 7 48.31 -14.90 7.68
N PRO A 8 48.90 -13.90 7.01
CA PRO A 8 48.21 -12.65 6.71
C PRO A 8 47.01 -12.87 5.78
N LEU A 9 47.12 -13.79 4.82
CA LEU A 9 46.03 -14.15 3.91
C LEU A 9 44.81 -14.71 4.68
N LYS A 10 45.03 -15.61 5.64
CA LYS A 10 43.96 -16.15 6.50
C LYS A 10 43.27 -15.06 7.34
N LYS A 11 44.02 -14.06 7.83
CA LYS A 11 43.46 -12.93 8.58
C LYS A 11 42.60 -12.02 7.70
N ILE A 12 43.04 -11.76 6.46
CA ILE A 12 42.27 -10.97 5.48
C ILE A 12 40.96 -11.68 5.15
N ILE A 13 41.00 -12.99 4.89
CA ILE A 13 39.79 -13.80 4.64
C ILE A 13 38.85 -13.80 5.85
N ALA A 14 39.38 -13.95 7.06
CA ALA A 14 38.58 -13.89 8.27
C ALA A 14 37.92 -12.52 8.46
N PHE A 15 38.63 -11.44 8.13
CA PHE A 15 38.12 -10.07 8.21
C PHE A 15 37.01 -9.79 7.19
N THR A 16 37.18 -10.24 5.94
CA THR A 16 36.11 -10.10 4.92
C THR A 16 34.89 -10.96 5.26
N LEU A 17 35.08 -12.14 5.84
CA LEU A 17 33.98 -12.98 6.32
C LEU A 17 33.23 -12.32 7.50
N LEU A 18 33.96 -11.68 8.41
CA LEU A 18 33.37 -10.95 9.53
C LEU A 18 32.52 -9.78 9.01
N LEU A 19 33.06 -9.02 8.05
CA LEU A 19 32.39 -7.86 7.46
C LEU A 19 31.10 -8.25 6.74
N SER A 20 31.07 -9.38 6.02
CA SER A 20 29.86 -9.84 5.34
C SER A 20 28.74 -10.23 6.31
N VAL A 21 29.08 -10.83 7.46
CA VAL A 21 28.10 -11.16 8.52
C VAL A 21 27.48 -9.89 9.12
N TYR A 22 28.26 -8.84 9.36
CA TYR A 22 27.73 -7.57 9.87
C TYR A 22 26.72 -6.92 8.92
N GLN A 23 26.92 -6.99 7.61
CA GLN A 23 25.97 -6.42 6.65
C GLN A 23 24.58 -7.09 6.72
N THR A 24 24.54 -8.39 7.00
CA THR A 24 23.27 -9.14 7.08
C THR A 24 22.42 -8.77 8.30
N THR A 25 23.03 -8.33 9.40
CA THR A 25 22.29 -7.95 10.61
C THR A 25 21.71 -6.54 10.51
N VAL A 26 22.42 -5.61 9.86
CA VAL A 26 21.93 -4.25 9.57
C VAL A 26 20.78 -4.25 8.56
N SER A 27 20.86 -5.10 7.53
CA SER A 27 19.79 -5.25 6.52
C SER A 27 18.47 -5.71 7.15
N GLN A 28 18.51 -6.66 8.09
CA GLN A 28 17.33 -7.18 8.78
C GLN A 28 16.70 -6.15 9.73
N ALA A 29 17.50 -5.29 10.37
CA ALA A 29 17.01 -4.21 11.21
C ALA A 29 16.15 -3.20 10.42
N SER A 30 16.50 -2.93 9.16
CA SER A 30 15.79 -1.99 8.29
C SER A 30 14.43 -2.51 7.77
N PHE A 31 14.18 -3.82 7.84
CA PHE A 31 12.95 -4.43 7.32
C PHE A 31 11.80 -4.44 8.34
N LYS A 32 12.12 -4.26 9.64
CA LYS A 32 11.16 -4.42 10.75
C LYS A 32 10.06 -3.34 10.78
N GLU A 33 10.26 -2.21 10.11
CA GLU A 33 9.32 -1.08 10.10
C GLU A 33 8.37 -1.03 8.90
N LYS A 34 8.55 -1.88 7.88
CA LYS A 34 7.64 -1.89 6.73
C LYS A 34 6.38 -2.66 7.10
N ASN A 35 5.39 -1.95 7.63
CA ASN A 35 4.06 -2.48 7.92
C ASN A 35 3.26 -2.69 6.61
N ILE A 36 3.77 -3.56 5.75
CA ILE A 36 3.25 -3.87 4.40
C ILE A 36 1.77 -4.24 4.49
N ASN A 37 1.36 -4.95 5.53
CA ASN A 37 -0.03 -5.32 5.77
C ASN A 37 -0.93 -4.09 5.92
N THR A 38 -0.50 -3.05 6.64
CA THR A 38 -1.30 -1.82 6.77
C THR A 38 -1.40 -1.05 5.45
N VAL A 39 -0.30 -0.93 4.71
CA VAL A 39 -0.29 -0.25 3.41
C VAL A 39 -1.16 -0.99 2.40
N TYR A 40 -1.01 -2.31 2.34
CA TYR A 40 -1.82 -3.18 1.48
C TYR A 40 -3.31 -3.12 1.84
N ASN A 41 -3.65 -3.20 3.12
CA ASN A 41 -5.03 -3.13 3.59
C ASN A 41 -5.67 -1.76 3.34
N ALA A 42 -4.90 -0.67 3.43
CA ALA A 42 -5.39 0.67 3.09
C ALA A 42 -5.64 0.80 1.58
N TYR A 43 -4.71 0.31 0.76
CA TYR A 43 -4.79 0.35 -0.70
C TYR A 43 -5.93 -0.51 -1.26
N THR A 44 -6.13 -1.70 -0.72
CA THR A 44 -7.15 -2.66 -1.20
C THR A 44 -8.54 -2.44 -0.61
N LYS A 45 -8.70 -1.50 0.34
CA LYS A 45 -10.00 -1.22 0.95
C LYS A 45 -10.94 -0.64 -0.11
N PRO A 46 -12.02 -1.36 -0.49
CA PRO A 46 -12.91 -0.86 -1.53
C PRO A 46 -13.62 0.41 -1.05
N PHE A 47 -13.86 1.35 -1.98
CA PHE A 47 -14.74 2.49 -1.74
C PHE A 47 -16.09 1.98 -1.21
N GLN A 48 -16.44 2.47 -0.01
CA GLN A 48 -17.54 1.93 0.79
C GLN A 48 -18.91 2.43 0.32
N GLU A 49 -18.94 3.56 -0.38
CA GLU A 49 -20.14 4.26 -0.78
C GLU A 49 -20.18 4.37 -2.30
N VAL A 50 -21.31 3.99 -2.89
CA VAL A 50 -21.60 4.21 -4.32
C VAL A 50 -22.69 5.25 -4.40
N ILE A 51 -22.44 6.31 -5.16
CA ILE A 51 -23.40 7.39 -5.35
C ILE A 51 -24.19 7.10 -6.63
N TYR A 52 -25.51 7.06 -6.50
CA TYR A 52 -26.46 6.94 -7.61
C TYR A 52 -27.29 8.20 -7.67
N THR A 53 -27.30 8.89 -8.80
CA THR A 53 -28.14 10.06 -9.02
C THR A 53 -29.23 9.72 -10.02
N HIS A 54 -30.47 9.88 -9.59
CA HIS A 54 -31.64 9.73 -10.43
C HIS A 54 -32.11 11.11 -10.87
N LEU A 55 -32.23 11.32 -12.17
CA LEU A 55 -32.77 12.55 -12.75
C LEU A 55 -34.27 12.39 -12.98
N ASN A 56 -35.03 13.48 -12.81
CA ASN A 56 -36.45 13.48 -13.13
C ASN A 56 -36.74 13.38 -14.64
N LYS A 57 -35.74 13.62 -15.49
CA LYS A 57 -35.84 13.66 -16.95
C LYS A 57 -34.69 12.90 -17.58
N SER A 58 -34.99 12.18 -18.66
CA SER A 58 -34.01 11.46 -19.50
C SER A 58 -33.37 12.35 -20.57
N ASN A 59 -34.08 13.38 -21.02
CA ASN A 59 -33.65 14.32 -22.05
C ASN A 59 -33.54 15.73 -21.49
N PHE A 60 -32.45 16.42 -21.82
CA PHE A 60 -32.25 17.82 -21.44
C PHE A 60 -32.94 18.77 -22.42
N ILE A 61 -33.75 19.68 -21.88
CA ILE A 61 -34.40 20.75 -22.65
C ILE A 61 -33.97 22.09 -22.07
N LYS A 62 -33.47 22.98 -22.94
CA LYS A 62 -32.98 24.29 -22.54
C LYS A 62 -34.12 25.15 -22.00
N GLY A 63 -33.93 25.70 -20.80
CA GLY A 63 -34.93 26.54 -20.13
C GLY A 63 -35.81 25.79 -19.13
N GLU A 64 -35.71 24.46 -19.03
CA GLU A 64 -36.46 23.69 -18.04
C GLU A 64 -35.62 23.38 -16.80
N PHE A 65 -36.28 23.30 -15.64
CA PHE A 65 -35.66 22.81 -14.41
C PHE A 65 -35.40 21.30 -14.46
N ILE A 66 -34.20 20.90 -14.04
CA ILE A 66 -33.81 19.50 -13.81
C ILE A 66 -33.82 19.26 -12.31
N GLY A 67 -34.68 18.33 -11.89
CA GLY A 67 -34.66 17.81 -10.53
C GLY A 67 -33.83 16.53 -10.49
N PHE A 68 -33.12 16.30 -9.39
CA PHE A 68 -32.41 15.06 -9.18
C PHE A 68 -32.54 14.62 -7.73
N THR A 69 -32.50 13.31 -7.53
CA THR A 69 -32.44 12.68 -6.22
C THR A 69 -31.20 11.82 -6.16
N THR A 70 -30.41 11.98 -5.11
CA THR A 70 -29.15 11.25 -4.96
C THR A 70 -29.24 10.24 -3.82
N TYR A 71 -28.85 9.01 -4.11
CA TYR A 71 -28.76 7.90 -3.18
C TYR A 71 -27.30 7.54 -2.93
N ALA A 72 -26.88 7.48 -1.67
CA ALA A 72 -25.64 6.83 -1.29
C ALA A 72 -25.93 5.39 -0.86
N PHE A 73 -25.34 4.44 -1.58
CA PHE A 73 -25.39 3.04 -1.23
C PHE A 73 -24.17 2.66 -0.38
N ASN A 74 -24.42 2.31 0.88
CA ASN A 74 -23.39 1.77 1.75
C ASN A 74 -23.26 0.25 1.53
N LYS A 75 -22.14 -0.18 0.94
CA LYS A 75 -21.91 -1.61 0.61
C LYS A 75 -21.90 -2.53 1.83
N LYS A 76 -21.47 -2.03 3.01
CA LYS A 76 -21.42 -2.84 4.24
C LYS A 76 -22.80 -3.08 4.84
N LYS A 77 -23.62 -2.04 4.88
CA LYS A 77 -24.97 -2.08 5.47
C LYS A 77 -26.03 -2.54 4.46
N LYS A 78 -25.66 -2.69 3.18
CA LYS A 78 -26.56 -2.96 2.05
C LYS A 78 -27.80 -2.07 2.08
N ARG A 79 -27.59 -0.78 2.38
CA ARG A 79 -28.65 0.19 2.60
C ARG A 79 -28.41 1.43 1.75
N PHE A 80 -29.49 1.94 1.18
CA PHE A 80 -29.53 3.23 0.50
C PHE A 80 -29.89 4.33 1.50
N LEU A 81 -29.17 5.43 1.45
CA LEU A 81 -29.50 6.68 2.14
C LEU A 81 -29.79 7.74 1.09
N ILE A 82 -30.94 8.42 1.21
CA ILE A 82 -31.26 9.59 0.38
C ILE A 82 -30.47 10.78 0.95
N ILE A 83 -29.75 11.49 0.09
CA ILE A 83 -28.88 12.61 0.49
C ILE A 83 -29.44 13.96 0.04
N LEU A 84 -30.07 14.02 -1.14
CA LEU A 84 -30.62 15.25 -1.72
C LEU A 84 -31.87 14.93 -2.53
#